data_AF-A0A943FZV3-F1
#
_entry.id   AF-A0A943FZV3-F1
#
_cell.length_a   1.000
_cell.length_b   1.000
_cell.length_c   1.000
_cell.angle_alpha   90.00
_cell.angle_beta   90.00
_cell.angle_gamma   90.00
#
_symmetry.space_group_name_H-M   'P 1'
#
loop_
_entity.id
_entity.type
_entity.pdbx_description
1 polymer ?
#
loop_
_entity_poly.entity_id
_entity_poly.type
_entity_poly.pdbx_seq_one_letter_code
_entity_poly.pdbx_strand_id
1 'polypeptide(L)'
;MNKDKIGPKKGGFGTCGLVLGIVGISLSFIPILNNASFFLGVLAIVFGIISLVKKASKGKAIAALILGILSVVFTLSLQDSWSKAFDKTSKDIDTMTGENTEEVLKKVDVNIGTLNVVTDEYGYSDTKLVVKLTNKSTKKQSFDITIEAVSADGTRIDTDYIYANDLSAGQSQDFDIFTYISDDKLDAMKSATFKVVSASMH
;
A
#
# COMPACT_ATOMS: atom_id res chain seq x y z
N MET A 1 16.93 74.02 -13.62
CA MET A 1 17.71 72.77 -13.77
C MET A 1 17.22 71.76 -12.75
N ASN A 2 17.16 70.50 -13.17
CA ASN A 2 16.25 69.44 -12.75
C ASN A 2 16.36 69.00 -11.28
N LYS A 3 15.24 68.94 -10.54
CA LYS A 3 15.14 68.18 -9.28
C LYS A 3 14.61 66.80 -9.62
N ASP A 4 15.53 65.87 -9.93
CA ASP A 4 15.18 64.47 -10.08
C ASP A 4 14.73 63.91 -8.72
N LYS A 5 13.40 63.86 -8.53
CA LYS A 5 12.78 63.06 -7.48
C LYS A 5 13.01 61.59 -7.83
N ILE A 6 14.11 61.02 -7.35
CA ILE A 6 14.31 59.57 -7.35
C ILE A 6 13.29 58.99 -6.36
N GLY A 7 12.11 58.63 -6.86
CA GLY A 7 11.13 57.87 -6.10
C GLY A 7 11.77 56.56 -5.60
N PRO A 8 11.33 56.03 -4.44
CA PRO A 8 11.95 54.86 -3.82
C PRO A 8 11.98 53.69 -4.82
N LYS A 9 13.19 53.24 -5.19
CA LYS A 9 13.40 52.06 -6.05
C LYS A 9 12.64 50.88 -5.44
N LYS A 10 11.52 50.49 -6.03
CA LYS A 10 10.72 49.32 -5.61
C LYS A 10 11.53 48.06 -5.94
N GLY A 11 12.19 47.48 -4.93
CA GLY A 11 12.93 46.22 -5.09
C GLY A 11 11.98 45.04 -5.34
N GLY A 12 12.17 44.32 -6.45
CA GLY A 12 11.32 43.19 -6.86
C GLY A 12 11.37 41.95 -5.96
N PHE A 13 12.36 41.87 -5.06
CA PHE A 13 12.58 40.74 -4.15
C PHE A 13 11.38 40.46 -3.23
N GLY A 14 10.70 41.50 -2.73
CA GLY A 14 9.52 41.32 -1.87
C GLY A 14 8.32 40.73 -2.60
N THR A 15 8.13 41.04 -3.88
CA THR A 15 7.08 40.41 -4.70
C THR A 15 7.47 38.99 -5.08
N CYS A 16 8.73 38.76 -5.42
CA CYS A 16 9.22 37.42 -5.80
C CYS A 16 9.11 36.43 -4.62
N GLY A 17 9.56 36.84 -3.42
CA GLY A 17 9.40 36.02 -2.21
C GLY A 17 7.95 35.75 -1.85
N LEU A 18 7.05 36.73 -2.05
CA LEU A 18 5.62 36.54 -1.79
C LEU A 18 5.00 35.52 -2.75
N VAL A 19 5.29 35.63 -4.06
CA VAL A 19 4.77 34.68 -5.07
C VAL A 19 5.31 33.28 -4.80
N LEU A 20 6.60 33.14 -4.52
CA LEU A 20 7.22 31.84 -4.22
C LEU A 20 6.64 31.22 -2.94
N GLY A 21 6.36 32.03 -1.91
CA GLY A 21 5.72 31.57 -0.68
C GLY A 21 4.27 31.08 -0.91
N ILE A 22 3.50 31.81 -1.71
CA ILE A 22 2.13 31.40 -2.09
C ILE A 22 2.16 30.09 -2.86
N VAL A 23 2.99 29.99 -3.91
CA VAL A 23 3.11 28.77 -4.72
C VAL A 23 3.62 27.60 -3.88
N GLY A 24 4.61 27.83 -3.00
CA GLY A 24 5.15 26.80 -2.10
C GLY A 24 4.09 26.21 -1.17
N ILE A 25 3.24 27.06 -0.57
CA ILE A 25 2.10 26.61 0.25
C ILE A 25 1.02 25.92 -0.59
N SER A 26 0.66 26.45 -1.75
CA SER A 26 -0.36 25.81 -2.58
C SER A 26 0.08 24.42 -3.04
N LEU A 27 1.37 24.26 -3.37
CA LEU A 27 1.95 22.99 -3.78
C LEU A 27 2.22 22.04 -2.60
N SER A 28 2.34 22.53 -1.34
CA SER A 28 2.63 21.66 -0.20
C SER A 28 1.47 20.72 0.13
N PHE A 29 0.27 21.01 -0.38
CA PHE A 29 -0.88 20.10 -0.31
C PHE A 29 -0.85 18.98 -1.35
N ILE A 30 0.10 18.99 -2.30
CA ILE A 30 0.26 17.96 -3.33
C ILE A 30 1.51 17.11 -3.00
N PRO A 31 1.35 15.87 -2.49
CA PRO A 31 2.45 15.06 -1.93
C PRO A 31 3.63 14.80 -2.88
N ILE A 32 3.37 14.64 -4.19
CA ILE A 32 4.41 14.38 -5.21
C ILE A 32 5.27 15.63 -5.46
N LEU A 33 4.71 16.83 -5.28
CA LEU A 33 5.39 18.11 -5.51
C LEU A 33 6.03 18.68 -4.23
N ASN A 34 5.98 17.92 -3.14
CA ASN A 34 6.34 18.40 -1.81
C ASN A 34 7.83 18.79 -1.68
N ASN A 35 8.74 18.08 -2.36
CA ASN A 35 10.15 18.48 -2.41
C ASN A 35 10.32 19.83 -3.12
N ALA A 36 9.57 20.10 -4.19
CA ALA A 36 9.59 21.39 -4.87
C ALA A 36 9.05 22.50 -3.95
N SER A 37 7.99 22.24 -3.19
CA SER A 37 7.48 23.15 -2.15
C SER A 37 8.52 23.49 -1.10
N PHE A 38 9.30 22.53 -0.63
CA PHE A 38 10.40 22.78 0.30
C PHE A 38 11.41 23.78 -0.28
N PHE A 39 11.88 23.56 -1.51
CA PHE A 39 12.81 24.47 -2.17
C PHE A 39 12.22 25.87 -2.40
N LEU A 40 10.95 25.96 -2.81
CA LEU A 40 10.26 27.23 -3.00
C LEU A 40 10.04 27.98 -1.67
N GLY A 41 9.72 27.27 -0.59
CA GLY A 41 9.60 27.81 0.76
C GLY A 41 10.92 28.38 1.26
N VAL A 42 12.03 27.68 1.06
CA VAL A 42 13.38 28.18 1.39
C VAL A 42 13.72 29.44 0.58
N LEU A 43 13.43 29.45 -0.72
CA LEU A 43 13.65 30.64 -1.56
C LEU A 43 12.78 31.83 -1.11
N ALA A 44 11.52 31.58 -0.73
CA ALA A 44 10.63 32.60 -0.19
C ALA A 44 11.17 33.23 1.10
N ILE A 45 11.73 32.41 1.99
CA ILE A 45 12.41 32.87 3.22
C ILE A 45 13.61 33.74 2.88
N VAL A 46 14.49 33.27 1.98
CA VAL A 46 15.70 34.00 1.57
C VAL A 46 15.34 35.37 0.97
N PHE A 47 14.39 35.42 0.04
CA PHE A 47 13.97 36.68 -0.57
C PHE A 47 13.19 37.58 0.40
N GLY A 48 12.44 37.01 1.34
CA GLY A 48 11.81 37.75 2.44
C GLY A 48 12.85 38.46 3.30
N ILE A 49 13.89 37.75 3.75
CA ILE A 49 14.99 38.31 4.55
C ILE A 49 15.73 39.42 3.78
N ILE A 50 16.09 39.18 2.51
CA ILE A 50 16.78 40.18 1.67
C ILE A 50 15.93 41.45 1.51
N SER A 51 14.62 41.31 1.35
CA SER A 51 13.71 42.45 1.21
C SER A 51 13.56 43.26 2.50
N LEU A 52 13.62 42.60 3.67
CA LEU A 52 13.65 43.27 4.98
C LEU A 52 14.94 44.07 5.19
N VAL A 53 16.11 43.48 4.92
CA VAL A 53 17.43 44.13 5.05
C VAL A 53 17.51 45.36 4.14
N LYS A 54 16.97 45.28 2.92
CA LYS A 54 16.93 46.40 1.98
C LYS A 54 15.88 47.47 2.31
N LYS A 55 15.15 47.35 3.43
CA LYS A 55 14.00 48.21 3.82
C LYS A 55 12.96 48.37 2.69
N ALA A 56 12.86 47.38 1.79
CA ALA A 56 11.96 47.41 0.66
C ALA A 56 10.70 46.61 1.01
N SER A 57 9.54 47.28 0.99
CA SER A 57 8.20 46.68 1.15
C SER A 57 8.04 45.74 2.37
N LYS A 58 8.14 46.30 3.59
CA LYS A 58 8.08 45.55 4.86
C LYS A 58 6.94 44.51 4.96
N GLY A 59 5.71 44.89 4.58
CA GLY A 59 4.55 43.99 4.67
C GLY A 59 4.67 42.73 3.79
N LYS A 60 5.10 42.88 2.54
CA LYS A 60 5.29 41.76 1.61
C LYS A 60 6.41 40.83 2.05
N ALA A 61 7.48 41.39 2.62
CA ALA A 61 8.62 40.64 3.10
C ALA A 61 8.27 39.77 4.32
N ILE A 62 7.49 40.30 5.27
CA ILE A 62 6.98 39.54 6.42
C ILE A 62 6.03 38.44 5.95
N ALA A 63 5.11 38.74 5.04
CA ALA A 63 4.20 37.74 4.47
C ALA A 63 4.96 36.60 3.77
N ALA A 64 5.97 36.92 2.94
CA ALA A 64 6.81 35.92 2.28
C ALA A 64 7.54 35.01 3.29
N LEU A 65 8.04 35.59 4.39
CA LEU A 65 8.72 34.84 5.44
C LEU A 65 7.78 33.86 6.15
N ILE A 66 6.60 34.34 6.56
CA ILE A 66 5.58 33.51 7.22
C ILE A 66 5.14 32.38 6.29
N LEU A 67 4.83 32.69 5.03
CA LEU A 67 4.40 31.70 4.05
C LEU A 67 5.50 30.67 3.75
N GLY A 68 6.76 31.10 3.64
CA GLY A 68 7.88 30.19 3.42
C GLY A 68 8.11 29.24 4.62
N ILE A 69 8.03 29.75 5.85
CA ILE A 69 8.15 28.92 7.07
C ILE A 69 7.02 27.90 7.14
N LEU A 70 5.77 28.35 6.94
CA LEU A 70 4.60 27.46 6.94
C LEU A 70 4.71 26.39 5.86
N SER A 71 5.14 26.75 4.65
CA SER A 71 5.37 25.79 3.56
C SER A 71 6.32 24.69 3.99
N VAL A 72 7.49 25.04 4.56
CA VAL A 72 8.48 24.07 5.02
C VAL A 72 7.93 23.18 6.14
N VAL A 73 7.24 23.76 7.13
CA VAL A 73 6.67 23.01 8.27
C VAL A 73 5.59 22.03 7.80
N PHE A 74 4.68 22.47 6.93
CA PHE A 74 3.64 21.60 6.38
C PHE A 74 4.24 20.48 5.54
N THR A 75 5.21 20.80 4.68
CA THR A 75 5.93 19.82 3.86
C THR A 75 6.52 18.69 4.70
N LEU A 76 7.26 19.02 5.77
CA LEU A 76 7.87 18.01 6.64
C LEU A 76 6.83 17.20 7.42
N SER A 77 5.76 17.85 7.88
CA SER A 77 4.71 17.20 8.69
C SER A 77 3.85 16.24 7.87
N LEU A 78 3.58 16.57 6.60
CA LEU A 78 2.80 15.75 5.68
C LEU A 78 3.57 14.53 5.17
N GLN A 79 4.90 14.59 5.12
CA GLN A 79 5.72 13.53 4.55
C GLN A 79 5.58 12.20 5.31
N ASP A 80 5.67 12.24 6.64
CA ASP A 80 5.58 11.04 7.48
C ASP A 80 4.18 10.41 7.46
N SER A 81 3.15 11.25 7.55
CA SER A 81 1.76 10.76 7.58
C SER A 81 1.34 10.21 6.22
N TRP A 82 1.74 10.87 5.14
CA TRP A 82 1.42 10.43 3.78
C TRP A 82 2.18 9.18 3.38
N SER A 83 3.48 9.08 3.69
CA SER A 83 4.25 7.85 3.44
C SER A 83 3.60 6.68 4.16
N LYS A 84 3.30 6.81 5.45
CA LYS A 84 2.63 5.74 6.22
C LYS A 84 1.27 5.38 5.66
N ALA A 85 0.48 6.36 5.23
CA ALA A 85 -0.82 6.11 4.61
C ALA A 85 -0.68 5.37 3.28
N PHE A 86 0.26 5.79 2.44
CA PHE A 86 0.53 5.17 1.14
C PHE A 86 1.11 3.77 1.28
N ASP A 87 2.10 3.58 2.17
CA ASP A 87 2.70 2.28 2.48
C ASP A 87 1.65 1.32 3.03
N LYS A 88 0.74 1.81 3.89
CA LYS A 88 -0.39 1.03 4.38
C LYS A 88 -1.33 0.65 3.25
N THR A 89 -1.74 1.59 2.40
CA THR A 89 -2.62 1.30 1.27
C THR A 89 -1.98 0.32 0.29
N SER A 90 -0.68 0.45 0.01
CA SER A 90 0.05 -0.51 -0.83
C SER A 90 0.01 -1.90 -0.20
N LYS A 91 0.35 -2.04 1.09
CA LYS A 91 0.27 -3.33 1.79
C LYS A 91 -1.14 -3.90 1.81
N ASP A 92 -2.15 -3.07 2.08
CA ASP A 92 -3.54 -3.49 2.07
C ASP A 92 -3.90 -4.04 0.67
N ILE A 93 -3.51 -3.35 -0.42
CA ILE A 93 -3.67 -3.84 -1.80
C ILE A 93 -2.92 -5.16 -2.01
N ASP A 94 -1.65 -5.26 -1.62
CA ASP A 94 -0.84 -6.47 -1.81
C ASP A 94 -1.45 -7.67 -1.08
N THR A 95 -2.09 -7.45 0.07
CA THR A 95 -2.82 -8.50 0.79
C THR A 95 -4.16 -8.85 0.16
N MET A 96 -4.80 -7.92 -0.56
CA MET A 96 -6.04 -8.17 -1.31
C MET A 96 -5.79 -8.90 -2.65
N THR A 97 -4.65 -8.64 -3.30
CA THR A 97 -4.27 -9.29 -4.57
C THR A 97 -3.52 -10.60 -4.36
N GLY A 98 -3.07 -10.89 -3.14
CA GLY A 98 -2.30 -12.08 -2.79
C GLY A 98 -0.79 -11.95 -3.02
N GLU A 99 -0.30 -10.78 -3.47
CA GLU A 99 1.13 -10.50 -3.63
C GLU A 99 1.90 -10.61 -2.30
N ASN A 100 1.23 -10.38 -1.17
CA ASN A 100 1.80 -10.55 0.17
C ASN A 100 1.15 -11.71 0.94
N THR A 101 1.25 -12.91 0.36
CA THR A 101 0.72 -14.15 0.92
C THR A 101 1.24 -14.42 2.34
N GLU A 102 2.52 -14.14 2.64
CA GLU A 102 3.09 -14.36 3.97
C GLU A 102 2.42 -13.52 5.06
N GLU A 103 2.04 -12.28 4.76
CA GLU A 103 1.32 -11.42 5.70
C GLU A 103 -0.12 -11.89 5.90
N VAL A 104 -0.74 -12.42 4.86
CA VAL A 104 -2.08 -13.02 4.93
C VAL A 104 -2.08 -14.28 5.79
N LEU A 105 -1.11 -15.17 5.61
CA LEU A 105 -0.96 -16.41 6.39
C LEU A 105 -0.66 -16.19 7.89
N LYS A 106 -0.33 -14.97 8.32
CA LYS A 106 -0.29 -14.62 9.75
C LYS A 106 -1.68 -14.39 10.33
N LYS A 107 -2.67 -14.07 9.49
CA LYS A 107 -4.04 -13.73 9.88
C LYS A 107 -5.05 -14.85 9.60
N VAL A 108 -4.66 -15.90 8.89
CA VAL A 108 -5.46 -17.11 8.69
C VAL A 108 -4.61 -18.34 8.95
N ASP A 109 -5.14 -19.27 9.74
CA ASP A 109 -4.59 -20.62 9.85
C ASP A 109 -5.13 -21.46 8.69
N VAL A 110 -4.24 -22.12 7.94
CA VAL A 110 -4.63 -23.06 6.88
C VAL A 110 -4.08 -24.42 7.26
N ASN A 111 -4.95 -25.29 7.77
CA ASN A 111 -4.62 -26.65 8.14
C ASN A 111 -5.05 -27.60 7.03
N ILE A 112 -4.07 -28.10 6.27
CA ILE A 112 -4.29 -29.01 5.16
C ILE A 112 -4.28 -30.44 5.69
N GLY A 113 -5.37 -31.18 5.45
CA GLY A 113 -5.49 -32.59 5.83
C GLY A 113 -4.75 -33.54 4.89
N THR A 114 -5.23 -34.78 4.85
CA THR A 114 -4.73 -35.82 3.94
C THR A 114 -5.73 -36.03 2.81
N LEU A 115 -5.24 -36.22 1.57
CA LEU A 115 -6.10 -36.58 0.45
C LEU A 115 -6.68 -37.97 0.69
N ASN A 116 -8.01 -38.04 0.77
CA ASN A 116 -8.76 -39.29 0.77
C ASN A 116 -9.12 -39.68 -0.67
N VAL A 117 -8.92 -40.95 -1.01
CA VAL A 117 -9.26 -41.52 -2.33
C VAL A 117 -10.00 -42.82 -2.08
N VAL A 118 -11.25 -42.90 -2.53
CA VAL A 118 -12.10 -44.09 -2.41
C VAL A 118 -12.52 -44.50 -3.81
N THR A 119 -12.06 -45.66 -4.27
CA THR A 119 -12.42 -46.21 -5.58
C THR A 119 -13.54 -47.23 -5.42
N ASP A 120 -14.61 -47.09 -6.20
CA ASP A 120 -15.73 -48.03 -6.23
C ASP A 120 -15.44 -49.27 -7.09
N GLU A 121 -16.38 -50.22 -7.11
CA GLU A 121 -16.27 -51.49 -7.84
C GLU A 121 -16.23 -51.31 -9.37
N TYR A 122 -16.62 -50.14 -9.89
CA TYR A 122 -16.63 -49.80 -11.31
C TYR A 122 -15.38 -49.00 -11.73
N GLY A 123 -14.50 -48.70 -10.78
CA GLY A 123 -13.26 -47.95 -11.01
C GLY A 123 -13.41 -46.44 -10.87
N TYR A 124 -14.57 -45.92 -10.47
CA TYR A 124 -14.73 -44.48 -10.19
C TYR A 124 -14.12 -44.14 -8.85
N SER A 125 -13.27 -43.12 -8.84
CA SER A 125 -12.63 -42.64 -7.62
C SER A 125 -13.29 -41.36 -7.11
N ASP A 126 -13.84 -41.42 -5.90
CA ASP A 126 -14.22 -40.25 -5.12
C ASP A 126 -12.99 -39.73 -4.37
N THR A 127 -12.69 -38.45 -4.54
CA THR A 127 -11.48 -37.82 -3.98
C THR A 127 -11.87 -36.66 -3.09
N LYS A 128 -11.14 -36.46 -2.00
CA LYS A 128 -11.42 -35.36 -1.07
C LYS A 128 -10.21 -35.01 -0.24
N LEU A 129 -9.77 -33.76 -0.29
CA LEU A 129 -8.83 -33.18 0.66
C LEU A 129 -9.57 -32.13 1.49
N VAL A 130 -9.67 -32.36 2.79
CA VAL A 130 -10.28 -31.40 3.72
C VAL A 130 -9.22 -30.41 4.17
N VAL A 131 -9.52 -29.12 4.00
CA VAL A 131 -8.68 -28.02 4.49
C VAL A 131 -9.49 -27.18 5.47
N LYS A 132 -8.98 -27.06 6.69
CA LYS A 132 -9.58 -26.24 7.74
C LYS A 132 -8.95 -24.86 7.75
N LEU A 133 -9.76 -23.83 7.51
CA LEU A 133 -9.35 -22.44 7.64
C LEU A 133 -9.81 -21.90 8.98
N THR A 134 -8.97 -21.13 9.68
CA THR A 134 -9.34 -20.39 10.89
C THR A 134 -8.94 -18.93 10.79
N ASN A 135 -9.91 -18.01 10.88
CA ASN A 135 -9.61 -16.58 10.90
C ASN A 135 -8.95 -16.20 12.23
N LYS A 136 -7.65 -15.89 12.20
CA LYS A 136 -6.86 -15.44 13.36
C LYS A 136 -6.89 -13.92 13.56
N SER A 137 -7.53 -13.18 12.66
CA SER A 137 -7.70 -11.74 12.81
C SER A 137 -8.74 -11.39 13.88
N THR A 138 -8.77 -10.12 14.28
CA THR A 138 -9.72 -9.60 15.29
C THR A 138 -11.05 -9.16 14.70
N LYS A 139 -11.22 -9.28 13.38
CA LYS A 139 -12.41 -8.83 12.65
C LYS A 139 -12.95 -9.95 11.79
N LYS A 140 -14.18 -9.77 11.32
CA LYS A 140 -14.71 -10.58 10.23
C LYS A 140 -13.88 -10.32 8.96
N GLN A 141 -13.52 -11.38 8.25
CA GLN A 141 -12.67 -11.32 7.06
C GLN A 141 -13.02 -12.45 6.09
N SER A 142 -12.89 -12.18 4.80
CA SER A 142 -12.91 -13.20 3.75
C SER A 142 -11.49 -13.52 3.28
N PHE A 143 -11.27 -14.76 2.83
CA PHE A 143 -9.97 -15.24 2.35
C PHE A 143 -10.13 -16.04 1.06
N ASP A 144 -9.24 -15.79 0.10
CA ASP A 144 -9.10 -16.64 -1.07
C ASP A 144 -7.74 -17.34 -0.96
N ILE A 145 -7.74 -18.67 -0.94
CA ILE A 145 -6.53 -19.48 -0.81
C ILE A 145 -6.37 -20.35 -2.05
N THR A 146 -5.20 -20.30 -2.67
CA THR A 146 -4.81 -21.21 -3.75
C THR A 146 -3.88 -22.28 -3.20
N ILE A 147 -4.26 -23.55 -3.37
CA ILE A 147 -3.47 -24.71 -2.97
C ILE A 147 -3.04 -25.46 -4.21
N GLU A 148 -1.74 -25.76 -4.30
CA GLU A 148 -1.22 -26.64 -5.34
C GLU A 148 -0.77 -27.98 -4.78
N ALA A 149 -1.02 -29.02 -5.57
CA ALA A 149 -0.47 -30.35 -5.38
C ALA A 149 0.81 -30.46 -6.22
N VAL A 150 1.93 -30.80 -5.59
CA VAL A 150 3.22 -31.00 -6.26
C VAL A 150 3.74 -32.42 -6.06
N SER A 151 4.37 -32.97 -7.09
CA SER A 151 5.11 -34.23 -6.99
C SER A 151 6.40 -34.06 -6.19
N ALA A 152 7.07 -35.17 -5.90
CA ALA A 152 8.30 -35.20 -5.10
C ALA A 152 9.47 -34.39 -5.69
N ASP A 153 9.48 -34.18 -7.00
CA ASP A 153 10.44 -33.34 -7.72
C ASP A 153 10.06 -31.84 -7.74
N GLY A 154 8.91 -31.49 -7.17
CA GLY A 154 8.37 -30.12 -7.14
C GLY A 154 7.54 -29.73 -8.37
N THR A 155 7.33 -30.63 -9.33
CA THR A 155 6.45 -30.35 -10.48
C THR A 155 4.99 -30.24 -10.04
N ARG A 156 4.28 -29.21 -10.54
CA ARG A 156 2.86 -29.03 -10.21
C ARG A 156 1.99 -30.05 -10.94
N ILE A 157 1.21 -30.81 -10.19
CA ILE A 157 0.27 -31.81 -10.68
C ILE A 157 -1.10 -31.17 -10.91
N ASP A 158 -1.59 -30.44 -9.90
CA ASP A 158 -2.88 -29.78 -9.96
C ASP A 158 -2.99 -28.58 -9.00
N THR A 159 -4.07 -27.82 -9.13
CA THR A 159 -4.34 -26.63 -8.32
C THR A 159 -5.84 -26.53 -8.02
N ASP A 160 -6.17 -26.14 -6.80
CA ASP A 160 -7.54 -25.88 -6.39
C ASP A 160 -7.63 -24.64 -5.48
N TYR A 161 -8.84 -24.14 -5.30
CA TYR A 161 -9.12 -22.84 -4.71
C TYR A 161 -10.12 -22.97 -3.57
N ILE A 162 -9.86 -22.23 -2.48
CA ILE A 162 -10.78 -22.08 -1.36
C ILE A 162 -11.24 -20.63 -1.32
N TYR A 163 -12.57 -20.44 -1.28
CA TYR A 163 -13.22 -19.15 -1.10
C TYR A 163 -13.95 -19.16 0.25
N ALA A 164 -13.31 -18.60 1.27
CA ALA A 164 -13.86 -18.52 2.61
C ALA A 164 -14.45 -17.13 2.85
N ASN A 165 -15.78 -17.03 2.83
CA ASN A 165 -16.47 -15.76 2.95
C ASN A 165 -16.89 -15.47 4.40
N ASP A 166 -16.67 -14.23 4.84
CA ASP A 166 -17.27 -13.68 6.06
C ASP A 166 -16.98 -14.46 7.36
N LEU A 167 -15.79 -15.08 7.47
CA LEU A 167 -15.36 -15.76 8.68
C LEU A 167 -15.25 -14.75 9.82
N SER A 168 -16.02 -14.94 10.89
CA SER A 168 -15.91 -14.15 12.10
C SER A 168 -14.55 -14.33 12.77
N ALA A 169 -14.15 -13.40 13.62
CA ALA A 169 -12.88 -13.52 14.36
C ALA A 169 -12.83 -14.83 15.16
N GLY A 170 -11.78 -15.62 14.96
CA GLY A 170 -11.60 -16.94 15.59
C GLY A 170 -12.45 -18.07 14.99
N GLN A 171 -13.31 -17.80 14.01
CA GLN A 171 -14.15 -18.81 13.38
C GLN A 171 -13.29 -19.75 12.51
N SER A 172 -13.58 -21.05 12.61
CA SER A 172 -13.06 -22.06 11.68
C SER A 172 -14.13 -22.57 10.73
N GLN A 173 -13.73 -22.96 9.53
CA GLN A 173 -14.56 -23.66 8.56
C GLN A 173 -13.72 -24.65 7.75
N ASP A 174 -14.31 -25.80 7.45
CA ASP A 174 -13.70 -26.84 6.63
C ASP A 174 -14.15 -26.69 5.17
N PHE A 175 -13.22 -26.93 4.25
CA PHE A 175 -13.43 -26.86 2.81
C PHE A 175 -12.92 -28.14 2.16
N ASP A 176 -13.77 -28.75 1.35
CA ASP A 176 -13.41 -29.90 0.53
C ASP A 176 -12.84 -29.40 -0.80
N ILE A 177 -11.58 -29.70 -1.06
CA ILE A 177 -10.89 -29.42 -2.32
C ILE A 177 -10.35 -30.71 -2.95
N PHE A 178 -9.95 -30.63 -4.21
CA PHE A 178 -9.61 -31.77 -5.06
C PHE A 178 -10.73 -32.83 -5.03
N THR A 179 -11.98 -32.38 -5.11
CA THR A 179 -13.17 -33.24 -5.12
C THR A 179 -13.32 -34.02 -6.43
N TYR A 180 -12.55 -33.63 -7.44
CA TYR A 180 -12.39 -34.35 -8.69
C TYR A 180 -10.91 -34.33 -9.08
N ILE A 181 -10.38 -35.51 -9.34
CA ILE A 181 -9.03 -35.71 -9.87
C ILE A 181 -9.17 -36.62 -11.09
N SER A 182 -8.60 -36.24 -12.22
CA SER A 182 -8.63 -37.06 -13.43
C SER A 182 -7.80 -38.33 -13.25
N ASP A 183 -8.23 -39.42 -13.88
CA ASP A 183 -7.61 -40.75 -13.70
C ASP A 183 -6.11 -40.76 -14.00
N ASP A 184 -5.67 -39.98 -15.00
CA ASP A 184 -4.26 -39.85 -15.39
C ASP A 184 -3.39 -39.15 -14.33
N LYS A 185 -4.00 -38.38 -13.42
CA LYS A 185 -3.32 -37.69 -12.32
C LYS A 185 -3.47 -38.39 -10.98
N LEU A 186 -4.41 -39.33 -10.84
CA LEU A 186 -4.81 -39.90 -9.56
C LEU A 186 -3.64 -40.53 -8.80
N ASP A 187 -2.79 -41.30 -9.48
CA ASP A 187 -1.64 -41.94 -8.86
C ASP A 187 -0.57 -40.93 -8.42
N ALA A 188 -0.35 -39.87 -9.20
CA ALA A 188 0.56 -38.79 -8.81
C ALA A 188 0.02 -38.05 -7.56
N MET A 189 -1.29 -37.77 -7.52
CA MET A 189 -1.95 -37.05 -6.44
C MET A 189 -1.92 -37.79 -5.09
N LYS A 190 -1.96 -39.13 -5.08
CA LYS A 190 -1.83 -39.95 -3.85
C LYS A 190 -0.51 -39.72 -3.10
N SER A 191 0.54 -39.31 -3.82
CA SER A 191 1.88 -39.06 -3.27
C SER A 191 2.26 -37.57 -3.26
N ALA A 192 1.32 -36.69 -3.61
CA ALA A 192 1.57 -35.27 -3.73
C ALA A 192 1.76 -34.60 -2.37
N THR A 193 2.56 -33.54 -2.36
CA THR A 193 2.58 -32.57 -1.27
C THR A 193 1.66 -31.41 -1.62
N PHE A 194 0.81 -31.02 -0.66
CA PHE A 194 -0.11 -29.90 -0.82
C PHE A 194 0.44 -28.67 -0.12
N LYS A 195 0.44 -27.53 -0.80
CA LYS A 195 0.95 -26.27 -0.23
C LYS A 195 0.13 -25.08 -0.69
N VAL A 196 0.02 -24.09 0.20
CA VAL A 196 -0.54 -22.78 -0.15
C VAL A 196 0.48 -22.04 -1.01
N VAL A 197 0.04 -21.53 -2.16
CA VAL A 197 0.88 -20.72 -3.07
C VAL A 197 0.42 -19.29 -3.21
N SER A 198 -0.85 -19.03 -2.91
CA SER A 198 -1.38 -17.68 -2.80
C SER A 198 -2.42 -17.64 -1.70
N ALA A 199 -2.42 -16.57 -0.93
CA ALA A 199 -3.48 -16.24 0.00
C ALA A 199 -3.77 -14.74 -0.13
N SER A 200 -5.03 -14.39 -0.28
CA SER A 200 -5.51 -13.01 -0.20
C SER A 200 -6.53 -12.85 0.93
N MET A 201 -6.75 -11.62 1.38
CA MET A 201 -7.80 -11.28 2.35
C MET A 201 -8.55 -10.01 1.92
N HIS A 202 -9.86 -9.97 2.12
CA HIS A 202 -10.68 -8.77 1.91
C HIS A 202 -11.87 -8.67 2.87
#